data_AF-A0A949KBC4-F1
#
_entry.id   AF-A0A949KBC4-F1
#
_cell.length_a   1.000
_cell.length_b   1.000
_cell.length_c   1.000
_cell.angle_alpha   90.00
_cell.angle_beta   90.00
_cell.angle_gamma   90.00
#
_symmetry.space_group_name_H-M   'P 1'
#
loop_
_entity.id
_entity.type
_entity.pdbx_description
1 polymer ?
#
loop_
_entity_poly.entity_id
_entity_poly.type
_entity_poly.pdbx_seq_one_letter_code
_entity_poly.pdbx_strand_id
1 'polypeptide(L)'
;MTHAIRLAKLQKIHSEKAPQIIRLASDSNISNRRKQLIYGCLNNMCQISARLFGDISSVPGNYDLLEEAAELDKALLQLRSLVGSQISVRLQQAA
;
A
#
# COMPACT_ATOMS: atom_id res chain seq x y z
N MET A 1 7.55 -1.49 21.25
CA MET A 1 7.94 -0.79 20.00
C MET A 1 7.06 0.45 19.89
N THR A 2 7.62 1.64 19.69
CA THR A 2 6.85 2.91 19.66
C THR A 2 6.13 3.11 18.31
N HIS A 3 5.13 3.99 18.26
CA HIS A 3 4.43 4.34 17.01
C HIS A 3 5.38 4.89 15.95
N ALA A 4 6.30 5.78 16.32
CA ALA A 4 7.33 6.30 15.42
C ALA A 4 8.19 5.20 14.80
N ILE A 5 8.62 4.19 15.57
CA ILE A 5 9.41 3.07 15.05
C ILE A 5 8.57 2.21 14.08
N ARG A 6 7.29 1.97 14.40
CA ARG A 6 6.37 1.23 13.50
C ARG A 6 6.18 1.98 12.19
N LEU A 7 5.97 3.30 12.25
CA LEU A 7 5.79 4.16 11.10
C LEU A 7 7.03 4.19 10.21
N ALA A 8 8.21 4.44 10.80
CA ALA A 8 9.48 4.45 10.08
C ALA A 8 9.77 3.12 9.37
N LYS A 9 9.41 1.99 9.99
CA LYS A 9 9.54 0.67 9.34
C LYS A 9 8.62 0.52 8.13
N LEU A 10 7.36 0.96 8.23
CA LEU A 10 6.44 0.90 7.09
C LEU A 10 6.85 1.87 5.97
N GLN A 11 7.30 3.08 6.31
CA GLN A 11 7.86 4.04 5.36
C GLN A 11 9.06 3.44 4.62
N LYS A 12 9.99 2.79 5.33
CA LYS A 12 11.14 2.11 4.74
C LYS A 12 10.75 0.97 3.81
N ILE A 13 9.81 0.12 4.23
CA ILE A 13 9.30 -0.96 3.36
C ILE A 13 8.68 -0.38 2.09
N HIS A 14 7.86 0.67 2.22
CA HIS A 14 7.25 1.34 1.08
C HIS A 14 8.31 1.92 0.14
N SER A 15 9.27 2.71 0.64
CA SER A 15 10.30 3.35 -0.19
C SER A 15 11.19 2.35 -0.92
N GLU A 16 11.57 1.24 -0.27
CA GLU A 16 12.41 0.20 -0.88
C GLU A 16 11.66 -0.63 -1.92
N LYS A 17 10.36 -0.90 -1.71
CA LYS A 17 9.61 -1.86 -2.54
C LYS A 17 8.74 -1.19 -3.60
N ALA A 18 8.27 0.03 -3.40
CA ALA A 18 7.37 0.70 -4.32
C ALA A 18 7.90 0.76 -5.77
N PRO A 19 9.17 1.13 -6.05
CA PRO A 19 9.67 1.18 -7.42
C PRO A 19 9.64 -0.20 -8.11
N GLN A 20 9.98 -1.26 -7.37
CA GLN A 20 9.96 -2.62 -7.88
C GLN A 20 8.53 -3.11 -8.15
N ILE A 21 7.61 -2.79 -7.24
CA ILE A 21 6.18 -3.10 -7.38
C ILE A 21 5.60 -2.41 -8.61
N ILE A 22 5.87 -1.12 -8.80
CA ILE A 22 5.43 -0.36 -9.97
C ILE A 22 5.97 -1.01 -11.25
N ARG A 23 7.27 -1.33 -11.29
CA ARG A 23 7.89 -2.01 -12.44
C ARG A 23 7.19 -3.34 -12.77
N LEU A 24 6.94 -4.18 -11.76
CA LEU A 24 6.31 -5.50 -11.94
C LEU A 24 4.83 -5.38 -12.35
N ALA A 25 4.10 -4.40 -11.83
CA ALA A 25 2.70 -4.19 -12.16
C ALA A 25 2.52 -3.66 -13.59
N SER A 26 3.39 -2.75 -14.03
CA SER A 26 3.36 -2.18 -15.38
C SER A 26 3.92 -3.10 -16.47
N ASP A 27 4.64 -4.17 -16.09
CA ASP A 27 5.16 -5.14 -17.06
C ASP A 27 4.02 -6.05 -17.59
N SER A 28 3.85 -6.04 -18.91
CA SER A 28 2.85 -6.86 -19.62
C SER A 28 3.17 -8.37 -19.60
N ASN A 29 4.44 -8.74 -19.40
CA ASN A 29 4.87 -10.14 -19.30
C ASN A 29 4.56 -10.76 -17.94
N ILE A 30 4.26 -9.94 -16.93
CA ILE A 30 3.91 -10.43 -15.60
C ILE A 30 2.44 -10.86 -15.61
N SER A 31 2.20 -12.12 -15.24
CA SER A 31 0.86 -12.68 -15.23
C SER A 31 -0.09 -11.96 -14.26
N ASN A 32 -1.38 -11.90 -14.61
CA ASN A 32 -2.42 -11.34 -13.74
C ASN A 32 -2.42 -11.98 -12.34
N ARG A 33 -2.16 -13.29 -12.24
CA ARG A 33 -2.05 -13.97 -10.94
C ARG A 33 -0.96 -13.36 -10.05
N ARG A 34 0.21 -13.03 -10.61
CA ARG A 34 1.28 -12.36 -9.85
C ARG A 34 0.86 -10.95 -9.44
N LYS A 35 0.22 -10.19 -10.32
CA LYS A 35 -0.30 -8.85 -10.01
C LYS A 35 -1.37 -8.89 -8.90
N GLN A 36 -2.25 -9.89 -8.91
CA GLN A 36 -3.22 -10.14 -7.85
C GLN A 36 -2.58 -10.47 -6.49
N LEU A 37 -1.50 -11.26 -6.48
CA LEU A 37 -0.75 -11.53 -5.25
C LEU A 37 -0.12 -10.25 -4.69
N ILE A 38 0.50 -9.44 -5.55
CA ILE A 38 1.04 -8.13 -5.17
C ILE A 38 -0.07 -7.23 -4.61
N TYR A 39 -1.23 -7.17 -5.28
CA TYR A 39 -2.39 -6.43 -4.81
C TYR A 39 -2.85 -6.89 -3.42
N GLY A 40 -2.93 -8.20 -3.18
CA GLY A 40 -3.27 -8.78 -1.88
C GLY A 40 -2.28 -8.36 -0.79
N CYS A 41 -0.98 -8.42 -1.07
CA CYS A 41 0.06 -7.94 -0.15
C CYS A 41 -0.10 -6.44 0.15
N LEU A 42 -0.35 -5.61 -0.88
CA LEU A 42 -0.57 -4.17 -0.70
C LEU A 42 -1.83 -3.88 0.11
N ASN A 43 -2.90 -4.66 -0.07
CA ASN A 43 -4.11 -4.54 0.71
C ASN A 43 -3.84 -4.79 2.20
N ASN A 44 -3.05 -5.81 2.54
CA ASN A 44 -2.63 -6.07 3.92
C ASN A 44 -1.78 -4.92 4.48
N MET A 45 -0.88 -4.34 3.66
CA MET A 45 -0.08 -3.17 4.07
C MET A 45 -0.96 -1.94 4.34
N CYS A 46 -1.96 -1.68 3.51
CA CYS A 46 -2.94 -0.62 3.75
C CYS A 46 -3.69 -0.83 5.08
N GLN A 47 -4.10 -2.06 5.39
CA GLN A 47 -4.77 -2.35 6.66
C GLN A 47 -3.86 -2.12 7.87
N ILE A 48 -2.58 -2.49 7.77
CA ILE A 48 -1.58 -2.26 8.82
C ILE A 48 -1.35 -0.75 9.01
N SER A 49 -1.23 0.00 7.92
CA SER A 49 -1.08 1.46 7.91
C SER A 49 -2.28 2.14 8.57
N ALA A 50 -3.50 1.82 8.14
CA ALA A 50 -4.72 2.40 8.69
C ALA A 50 -4.89 2.12 10.19
N ARG A 51 -4.52 0.93 10.67
CA ARG A 51 -4.50 0.63 12.11
C ARG A 51 -3.49 1.48 12.86
N LEU A 52 -2.27 1.63 12.31
CA LEU A 52 -1.25 2.49 12.92
C LEU A 52 -1.68 3.95 12.95
N PHE A 53 -2.32 4.46 11.89
CA PHE A 53 -2.90 5.79 11.85
C PHE A 53 -3.95 5.97 12.97
N GLY A 54 -4.87 5.00 13.11
CA GLY A 54 -5.84 4.97 14.20
C GLY A 54 -5.18 5.00 15.58
N ASP A 55 -4.17 4.15 15.80
CA ASP A 55 -3.39 4.10 17.05
C ASP A 55 -2.74 5.47 17.36
N ILE A 56 -2.14 6.12 16.36
CA ILE A 56 -1.49 7.44 16.52
C ILE A 56 -2.53 8.52 16.82
N SER A 57 -3.64 8.53 16.08
CA SER A 57 -4.72 9.52 16.23
C SER A 57 -5.38 9.50 17.62
N SER A 58 -5.32 8.36 18.31
CA SER A 58 -5.86 8.19 19.66
C SER A 58 -5.00 8.84 20.75
N VAL A 59 -3.77 9.26 20.41
CA VAL A 59 -2.82 9.86 21.36
C VAL A 59 -2.71 11.37 21.09
N PRO A 60 -3.16 12.22 22.04
CA PRO A 60 -3.03 13.67 21.90
C PRO A 60 -1.58 14.13 21.75
N GLY A 61 -1.34 15.16 20.93
CA GLY A 61 -0.03 15.82 20.80
C GLY A 61 0.93 15.23 19.77
N ASN A 62 0.54 14.17 19.05
CA ASN A 62 1.35 13.53 18.00
C ASN A 62 1.02 14.02 16.58
N TYR A 63 0.80 15.32 16.39
CA TYR A 63 0.35 15.87 15.10
C TYR A 63 1.29 15.53 13.94
N ASP A 64 2.61 15.69 14.14
CA ASP A 64 3.60 15.39 13.10
C ASP A 64 3.57 13.91 12.67
N LEU A 65 3.53 13.00 13.66
CA LEU A 65 3.44 11.56 13.40
C LEU A 65 2.12 11.18 12.74
N LEU A 66 1.04 11.90 13.04
CA LEU A 66 -0.27 11.67 12.45
C LEU A 66 -0.28 12.08 10.97
N GLU A 67 0.33 13.23 10.65
CA GLU A 67 0.49 13.70 9.27
C GLU A 67 1.37 12.75 8.46
N GLU A 68 2.51 12.32 9.01
CA GLU A 68 3.37 11.33 8.36
C GLU A 68 2.66 9.98 8.12
N ALA A 69 1.83 9.54 9.08
CA ALA A 69 1.04 8.33 8.94
C ALA A 69 -0.04 8.47 7.87
N ALA A 70 -0.69 9.64 7.76
CA ALA A 70 -1.68 9.92 6.73
C ALA A 70 -1.07 9.89 5.31
N GLU A 71 0.11 10.52 5.15
CA GLU A 71 0.81 10.54 3.85
C GLU A 71 1.26 9.13 3.44
N LEU A 72 1.76 8.33 4.38
CA LEU A 72 2.10 6.94 4.10
C LEU A 72 0.87 6.12 3.68
N ASP A 73 -0.25 6.28 4.38
CA ASP A 73 -1.49 5.56 4.08
C ASP A 73 -1.98 5.89 2.67
N LYS A 74 -1.99 7.17 2.33
CA LYS A 74 -2.31 7.66 0.99
C LYS A 74 -1.39 7.08 -0.08
N ALA A 75 -0.07 7.05 0.16
CA ALA A 75 0.89 6.48 -0.78
C ALA A 75 0.67 4.97 -1.01
N LEU A 76 0.39 4.21 0.06
CA LEU A 76 0.06 2.79 -0.03
C LEU A 76 -1.24 2.54 -0.79
N LEU A 77 -2.27 3.36 -0.57
CA LEU A 77 -3.54 3.30 -1.31
C LEU A 77 -3.35 3.59 -2.80
N GLN A 78 -2.56 4.61 -3.13
CA GLN A 78 -2.22 4.93 -4.53
C GLN A 78 -1.47 3.79 -5.20
N LEU A 79 -0.48 3.19 -4.52
CA LEU A 79 0.25 2.05 -5.04
C LEU A 79 -0.66 0.83 -5.24
N ARG A 80 -1.54 0.53 -4.28
CA ARG A 80 -2.55 -0.55 -4.41
C ARG A 80 -3.48 -0.30 -5.61
N SER A 81 -3.95 0.94 -5.75
CA SER A 81 -4.83 1.34 -6.86
C SER A 81 -4.13 1.18 -8.21
N LEU A 82 -2.86 1.57 -8.32
CA LEU A 82 -2.04 1.38 -9.51
C LEU A 82 -1.91 -0.10 -9.86
N VAL A 83 -1.58 -0.97 -8.90
CA VAL A 83 -1.50 -2.41 -9.18
C VAL A 83 -2.87 -2.96 -9.61
N GLY A 84 -3.94 -2.51 -8.96
CA GLY A 84 -5.32 -2.91 -9.28
C GLY A 84 -5.71 -2.59 -10.71
N SER A 85 -5.35 -1.41 -11.23
CA SER A 85 -5.67 -1.00 -12.60
C SER A 85 -4.89 -1.80 -13.66
N GLN A 86 -3.77 -2.43 -13.29
CA GLN A 86 -2.96 -3.27 -14.18
C GLN A 86 -3.40 -4.74 -14.20
N ILE A 87 -4.38 -5.13 -13.39
CA ILE A 87 -4.96 -6.49 -13.41
C ILE A 87 -6.07 -6.50 -14.45
N SER A 88 -5.86 -7.17 -15.58
CA SER A 88 -6.92 -7.30 -16.58
C SER A 88 -8.05 -8.17 -16.02
N VAL A 89 -9.20 -7.56 -15.79
CA VAL A 89 -10.45 -8.29 -15.59
C VAL A 89 -10.87 -8.77 -16.97
N ARG A 90 -10.94 -10.08 -17.19
CA ARG A 90 -11.71 -10.56 -18.36
C ARG A 90 -13.13 -10.04 -18.13
N LEU A 91 -13.51 -8.98 -18.83
CA LEU A 91 -14.91 -8.71 -19.12
C LEU A 91 -15.39 -9.97 -19.84
N GLN A 92 -16.01 -10.90 -19.10
CA GLN A 92 -16.90 -11.87 -19.73
C GLN A 92 -17.98 -11.02 -20.38
N GLN A 93 -17.76 -10.63 -21.63
CA GLN A 93 -18.87 -10.31 -22.52
C GLN A 93 -19.67 -11.61 -22.59
N ALA A 94 -20.78 -11.62 -21.84
CA ALA A 94 -21.80 -12.62 -22.02
C ALA A 94 -22.24 -12.52 -23.49
N ALA A 95 -21.98 -13.59 -24.24
CA ALA A 95 -22.46 -13.79 -25.60
C ALA A 95 -23.96 -14.10 -25.58
#